data_AF-A0A1M6GI87-F1
#
_entry.id   AF-A0A1M6GI87-F1
#
_cell.length_a   1.000
_cell.length_b   1.000
_cell.length_c   1.000
_cell.angle_alpha   90.00
_cell.angle_beta   90.00
_cell.angle_gamma   90.00
#
_symmetry.space_group_name_H-M   'P 1'
#
loop_
_entity.id
_entity.type
_entity.pdbx_description
1 polymer ?
#
loop_
_entity_poly.entity_id
_entity_poly.type
_entity_poly.pdbx_seq_one_letter_code
_entity_poly.pdbx_strand_id
1 'polypeptide(L)'
;MLACVIIGNLLMNSDRVGVMVKEMNFSEENLILIRCLITGESSKYFKAKDYLGNSYLIAKNKNSKSFSVDKDNTFHAYKEQQGLILKKTVLYPLSNDEYIEIIGDRGAAGKTLKELGIKLDNI
;
A
#
# COMPACT_ATOMS: atom_id res chain seq x y z
N MET A 1 -30.10 14.71 -19.84
CA MET A 1 -28.80 14.09 -20.19
C MET A 1 -27.86 14.46 -19.07
N LEU A 2 -27.38 13.46 -18.31
CA LEU A 2 -26.84 13.61 -16.95
C LEU A 2 -25.62 14.53 -16.86
N ALA A 3 -25.62 15.36 -15.82
CA ALA A 3 -24.56 16.28 -15.46
C ALA A 3 -23.35 15.56 -14.86
N CYS A 4 -22.18 16.10 -15.18
CA CYS A 4 -20.90 15.78 -14.58
C CYS A 4 -20.88 16.21 -13.10
N VAL A 5 -20.47 15.32 -12.20
CA VAL A 5 -19.92 15.70 -10.88
C VAL A 5 -18.80 14.72 -10.54
N ILE A 6 -17.57 15.13 -10.86
CA ILE A 6 -16.36 14.62 -10.20
C ILE A 6 -16.37 15.25 -8.81
N ILE A 7 -16.72 14.49 -7.78
CA ILE A 7 -16.62 14.93 -6.38
C ILE A 7 -15.16 14.76 -5.95
N GLY A 8 -14.33 15.75 -6.27
CA GLY A 8 -13.17 16.09 -5.48
C GLY A 8 -13.58 17.14 -4.46
N ASN A 9 -13.27 16.91 -3.18
CA ASN A 9 -13.64 17.68 -2.00
C ASN A 9 -15.13 17.68 -1.61
N LEU A 10 -15.45 16.93 -0.56
CA LEU A 10 -16.61 17.18 0.28
C LEU A 10 -16.15 17.44 1.73
N LEU A 11 -16.09 18.72 2.10
CA LEU A 11 -16.22 19.12 3.50
C LEU A 11 -17.68 18.89 3.91
N MET A 12 -17.95 18.00 4.86
CA MET A 12 -19.22 18.00 5.60
C MET A 12 -19.04 17.75 7.09
N ASN A 13 -19.72 18.64 7.83
CA ASN A 13 -19.84 18.74 9.27
C ASN A 13 -20.48 17.52 9.93
N SER A 14 -20.01 17.26 11.16
CA SER A 14 -20.73 16.90 12.40
C SER A 14 -21.98 16.00 12.32
N ASP A 15 -21.94 14.98 13.20
CA ASP A 15 -23.01 14.13 13.72
C ASP A 15 -23.37 12.88 12.91
N ARG A 16 -22.64 11.78 13.19
CA ARG A 16 -23.17 10.48 13.67
C ARG A 16 -22.14 9.36 13.47
N VAL A 17 -21.76 8.72 14.58
CA VAL A 17 -21.12 7.40 14.70
C VAL A 17 -19.96 7.14 13.71
N GLY A 18 -18.75 7.54 14.12
CA GLY A 18 -17.53 7.48 13.33
C GLY A 18 -17.13 6.06 12.89
N VAL A 19 -17.62 5.63 11.74
CA VAL A 19 -16.88 4.73 10.86
C VAL A 19 -15.78 5.57 10.24
N MET A 20 -14.56 5.41 10.75
CA MET A 20 -13.38 6.11 10.25
C MET A 20 -13.03 5.52 8.87
N VAL A 21 -13.73 5.97 7.83
CA VAL A 21 -13.32 5.76 6.44
C VAL A 21 -12.07 6.62 6.27
N LYS A 22 -10.90 6.03 6.55
CA LYS A 22 -9.61 6.67 6.34
C LYS A 22 -9.42 6.73 4.82
N GLU A 23 -9.83 7.83 4.20
CA GLU A 23 -9.45 8.13 2.82
C GLU A 23 -7.92 8.21 2.78
N MET A 24 -7.31 7.11 2.34
CA MET A 24 -5.88 7.05 2.09
C MET A 24 -5.62 7.84 0.81
N ASN A 25 -5.12 9.06 0.95
CA ASN A 25 -4.56 9.80 -0.18
C ASN A 25 -3.25 9.09 -0.57
N PHE A 26 -3.30 8.26 -1.61
CA PHE A 26 -2.15 7.52 -2.14
C PHE A 26 -1.33 8.45 -3.04
N SER A 27 -0.20 8.95 -2.54
CA SER A 27 0.82 9.60 -3.38
C SER A 27 1.75 8.53 -3.96
N GLU A 28 2.06 8.60 -5.26
CA GLU A 28 2.96 7.64 -5.95
C GLU A 28 4.32 7.53 -5.23
N GLU A 29 4.81 8.60 -4.63
CA GLU A 29 6.09 8.66 -3.91
C GLU A 29 6.16 7.76 -2.67
N ASN A 30 4.99 7.32 -2.17
CA ASN A 30 4.86 6.47 -1.00
C ASN A 30 4.69 4.99 -1.36
N LEU A 31 4.65 4.65 -2.65
CA LEU A 31 4.71 3.26 -3.10
C LEU A 31 6.16 2.76 -3.04
N ILE A 32 6.34 1.61 -2.39
CA ILE A 32 7.66 0.98 -2.28
C ILE A 32 7.58 -0.52 -2.52
N LEU A 33 8.64 -1.08 -3.09
CA LEU A 33 8.97 -2.50 -2.98
C LEU A 33 9.90 -2.68 -1.78
N ILE A 34 9.54 -3.53 -0.84
CA ILE A 34 10.33 -3.77 0.36
C ILE A 34 10.57 -5.26 0.58
N ARG A 35 11.74 -5.58 1.13
CA ARG A 35 12.09 -6.90 1.67
C ARG A 35 12.43 -6.78 3.15
N CYS A 36 11.78 -7.58 3.98
CA CYS A 36 11.98 -7.54 5.43
C CYS A 36 11.73 -8.89 6.10
N LEU A 37 12.38 -9.10 7.25
CA LEU A 37 12.14 -10.22 8.14
C LEU A 37 11.02 -9.86 9.12
N ILE A 38 9.99 -10.71 9.22
CA ILE A 38 8.94 -10.56 10.23
C ILE A 38 9.45 -11.10 11.56
N THR A 39 9.55 -10.23 12.55
CA THR A 39 10.12 -10.54 13.87
C THR A 39 9.05 -10.74 14.95
N GLY A 40 7.77 -10.56 14.61
CA GLY A 40 6.68 -10.75 15.55
C GLY A 40 5.34 -10.29 14.98
N GLU A 41 4.26 -10.54 15.71
CA GLU A 41 2.93 -10.16 15.28
C GLU A 41 1.98 -9.82 16.44
N SER A 42 0.89 -9.18 16.07
CA SER A 42 -0.25 -8.83 16.93
C SER A 42 -1.53 -9.10 16.16
N SER A 43 -2.70 -8.84 16.76
CA SER A 43 -3.98 -8.99 16.06
C SER A 43 -4.10 -8.08 14.82
N LYS A 44 -3.46 -6.91 14.82
CA LYS A 44 -3.61 -5.90 13.74
C LYS A 44 -2.39 -5.75 12.84
N TYR A 45 -1.20 -6.07 13.34
CA TYR A 45 0.06 -5.80 12.64
C TYR A 45 1.06 -6.95 12.76
N PHE A 46 1.90 -7.10 11.75
CA PHE A 46 3.21 -7.72 11.88
C PHE A 46 4.25 -6.66 12.24
N LYS A 47 5.26 -7.06 13.01
CA LYS A 47 6.48 -6.28 13.27
C LYS A 47 7.57 -6.85 12.37
N ALA A 48 8.28 -5.99 11.65
CA ALA A 48 9.33 -6.43 10.75
C ALA A 48 10.56 -5.53 10.81
N LYS A 49 11.70 -6.06 10.38
CA LYS A 49 12.94 -5.32 10.18
C LYS A 49 13.51 -5.57 8.80
N ASP A 50 14.01 -4.53 8.15
CA ASP A 50 14.85 -4.69 6.96
C ASP A 50 16.29 -5.07 7.35
N TYR A 51 17.14 -5.30 6.35
CA TYR A 51 18.55 -5.64 6.55
C TYR A 51 19.41 -4.47 7.04
N LEU A 52 18.89 -3.24 6.95
CA LEU A 52 19.54 -2.05 7.48
C LEU A 52 19.16 -1.81 8.95
N GLY A 53 18.30 -2.67 9.52
CA GLY A 53 17.83 -2.58 10.89
C GLY A 53 16.64 -1.63 11.11
N ASN A 54 16.10 -1.04 10.04
CA ASN A 54 14.91 -0.20 10.11
C ASN A 54 13.70 -1.05 10.52
N SER A 55 12.88 -0.51 11.41
CA SER A 55 11.71 -1.22 11.94
C SER A 55 10.41 -0.71 11.31
N TYR A 56 9.52 -1.66 11.00
CA TYR A 56 8.24 -1.41 10.33
C TYR A 56 7.09 -2.10 11.05
N LEU A 57 5.91 -1.49 10.94
CA LEU A 57 4.64 -2.16 11.19
C LEU A 57 4.00 -2.49 9.85
N ILE A 58 3.64 -3.76 9.62
CA ILE A 58 2.92 -4.19 8.43
C ILE A 58 1.46 -4.42 8.81
N ALA A 59 0.55 -3.67 8.22
CA ALA A 59 -0.88 -3.83 8.46
C ALA A 59 -1.38 -5.18 7.94
N LYS A 60 -2.11 -5.93 8.78
CA LYS A 60 -2.73 -7.18 8.37
C LYS A 60 -3.92 -6.91 7.44
N ASN A 61 -3.87 -7.44 6.23
CA ASN A 61 -4.93 -7.33 5.24
C ASN A 61 -5.02 -8.59 4.37
N LYS A 62 -5.86 -8.57 3.33
CA LYS A 62 -6.05 -9.71 2.42
C LYS A 62 -4.74 -10.14 1.70
N ASN A 63 -3.80 -9.23 1.51
CA ASN A 63 -2.54 -9.44 0.79
C ASN A 63 -1.40 -9.91 1.72
N SER A 64 -1.61 -9.89 3.04
CA SER A 64 -0.62 -10.33 4.03
C SER A 64 -0.94 -11.71 4.62
N LYS A 65 -1.81 -12.50 3.99
CA LYS A 65 -2.28 -13.79 4.56
C LYS A 65 -1.18 -14.85 4.66
N SER A 66 -0.21 -14.82 3.75
CA SER A 66 0.92 -15.77 3.72
C SER A 66 2.05 -15.39 4.68
N PHE A 67 1.98 -14.20 5.27
CA PHE A 67 3.03 -13.66 6.13
C PHE A 67 2.98 -14.35 7.49
N SER A 68 4.15 -14.66 8.03
CA SER A 68 4.29 -15.24 9.37
C SER A 68 5.61 -14.81 9.99
N VAL A 69 5.73 -14.96 11.31
CA VAL A 69 6.97 -14.73 12.04
C VAL A 69 8.10 -15.63 11.49
N ASP A 70 9.33 -15.12 11.56
CA ASP A 70 10.57 -15.72 11.09
C ASP A 70 10.63 -15.98 9.57
N LYS A 71 9.73 -15.34 8.81
CA LYS A 71 9.80 -15.33 7.35
C LYS A 71 10.33 -14.01 6.81
N ASP A 72 11.21 -14.16 5.84
CA ASP A 72 11.65 -13.13 4.93
C ASP A 72 10.60 -12.96 3.83
N ASN A 73 10.06 -11.75 3.69
CA ASN A 73 9.01 -11.46 2.73
C ASN A 73 9.41 -10.27 1.88
N THR A 74 9.11 -10.35 0.57
CA THR A 74 9.24 -9.26 -0.39
C THR A 74 7.86 -8.92 -0.94
N PHE A 75 7.45 -7.66 -0.89
CA PHE A 75 6.12 -7.23 -1.33
C PHE A 75 6.06 -5.74 -1.67
N HIS A 76 5.10 -5.37 -2.53
CA HIS A 76 4.74 -3.98 -2.76
C HIS A 76 3.87 -3.47 -1.60
N ALA A 77 4.12 -2.24 -1.17
CA ALA A 77 3.35 -1.63 -0.11
C ALA A 77 3.21 -0.13 -0.30
N TYR A 78 2.09 0.39 0.21
CA TYR A 78 2.00 1.81 0.51
C TYR A 78 2.64 2.09 1.86
N LYS A 79 3.54 3.08 1.90
CA LYS A 79 4.26 3.51 3.10
C LYS A 79 3.60 4.76 3.69
N GLU A 80 3.22 4.70 4.95
CA GLU A 80 2.70 5.85 5.70
C GLU A 80 3.58 6.11 6.94
N GLN A 81 3.89 7.39 7.20
CA GLN A 81 4.47 7.82 8.47
C GLN A 81 3.33 8.25 9.40
N GLN A 82 3.21 7.59 10.55
CA GLN A 82 2.19 7.91 11.56
C GLN A 82 2.82 8.36 12.87
N GLY A 83 2.13 9.25 13.58
CA GLY A 83 2.53 9.76 14.89
C GLY A 83 3.28 11.09 14.80
N LEU A 84 2.90 12.03 15.66
CA LEU A 84 3.46 13.38 15.68
C LEU A 84 4.82 13.44 16.40
N ILE A 85 4.97 12.70 17.50
CA ILE A 85 6.15 12.72 18.37
C ILE A 85 7.05 11.51 18.12
N LEU A 86 6.47 10.30 18.12
CA LEU A 86 7.18 9.07 17.78
C LEU A 86 6.69 8.58 16.42
N LYS A 87 7.40 8.99 15.36
CA LYS A 87 7.08 8.57 14.00
C LYS A 87 7.27 7.07 13.84
N LYS A 88 6.25 6.39 13.35
CA LYS A 88 6.25 4.97 13.00
C LYS A 88 6.00 4.81 11.52
N THR A 89 6.77 3.95 10.88
CA THR A 89 6.51 3.55 9.49
C THR A 89 5.50 2.41 9.47
N VAL A 90 4.35 2.64 8.86
CA VAL A 90 3.32 1.63 8.61
C VAL A 90 3.31 1.28 7.13
N LEU A 91 3.33 -0.02 6.83
CA LEU A 91 3.30 -0.58 5.50
C LEU A 91 1.95 -1.25 5.27
N TYR A 92 1.31 -0.95 4.15
CA TYR A 92 0.05 -1.54 3.73
C TYR A 92 0.31 -2.42 2.51
N PRO A 93 0.39 -3.75 2.66
CA PRO A 93 0.69 -4.66 1.56
C PRO A 93 -0.35 -4.56 0.44
N LEU A 94 0.13 -4.50 -0.80
CA LEU A 94 -0.67 -4.42 -2.00
C LEU A 94 -0.58 -5.72 -2.80
N SER A 95 -1.64 -6.05 -3.54
CA SER A 95 -1.53 -7.00 -4.64
C SER A 95 -0.78 -6.37 -5.82
N ASN A 96 -0.38 -7.20 -6.79
CA ASN A 96 0.22 -6.68 -8.02
C ASN A 96 -0.78 -5.81 -8.81
N ASP A 97 -2.05 -6.20 -8.86
CA ASP A 97 -3.09 -5.43 -9.55
C ASP A 97 -3.31 -4.06 -8.89
N GLU A 98 -3.40 -4.01 -7.56
CA GLU A 98 -3.51 -2.75 -6.80
C GLU A 98 -2.30 -1.85 -7.06
N TYR A 99 -1.10 -2.43 -7.14
CA TYR A 99 0.09 -1.68 -7.49
C TYR A 99 -0.01 -1.08 -8.91
N ILE A 100 -0.35 -1.90 -9.91
CA ILE A 100 -0.49 -1.49 -11.32
C ILE A 100 -1.55 -0.40 -11.48
N GLU A 101 -2.69 -0.52 -10.78
CA GLU A 101 -3.73 0.50 -10.78
C GLU A 101 -3.24 1.86 -10.26
N ILE A 102 -2.40 1.86 -9.22
CA ILE A 102 -1.89 3.10 -8.62
C ILE A 102 -0.77 3.73 -9.47
N ILE A 103 0.19 2.94 -9.96
CA ILE A 103 1.26 3.47 -10.82
C ILE A 103 0.75 3.85 -12.23
N GLY A 104 -0.44 3.37 -12.58
CA GLY A 104 -0.96 3.38 -13.93
C GLY A 104 -0.12 2.49 -14.85
N ASP A 105 -0.55 2.37 -16.11
CA ASP A 105 0.13 1.61 -17.16
C ASP A 105 1.48 2.25 -17.60
N ARG A 106 2.05 3.10 -16.74
CA ARG A 106 3.35 3.74 -16.89
C ARG A 106 4.39 2.77 -16.34
N GLY A 107 4.91 1.91 -17.21
CA GLY A 107 6.20 1.29 -16.93
C GLY A 107 7.25 2.37 -16.60
N ALA A 108 8.40 2.00 -16.03
CA ALA A 108 9.49 2.93 -15.69
C ALA A 108 9.98 3.83 -16.85
N ALA A 109 9.48 3.63 -18.08
CA ALA A 109 9.74 4.41 -19.29
C ALA A 109 8.49 5.11 -19.89
N GLY A 110 7.34 5.14 -19.20
CA GLY A 110 6.10 5.73 -19.71
C GLY A 110 5.44 4.95 -20.85
N LYS A 111 5.76 3.65 -20.98
CA LYS A 111 5.17 2.74 -21.96
C LYS A 111 4.47 1.57 -21.28
N THR A 112 3.30 1.21 -21.78
CA THR A 112 2.51 0.03 -21.37
C THR A 112 3.23 -1.27 -21.77
N LEU A 113 2.89 -2.40 -21.13
CA LEU A 113 3.42 -3.73 -21.52
C LEU A 113 3.15 -4.05 -23.00
N LYS A 114 1.99 -3.59 -23.49
CA LYS A 114 1.58 -3.67 -24.89
C LYS A 114 2.47 -2.85 -25.82
N GLU A 115 2.84 -1.64 -25.42
CA GLU A 115 3.78 -0.77 -26.15
C GLU A 115 5.23 -1.28 -26.09
N LEU A 116 5.56 -2.10 -25.10
CA LEU A 116 6.83 -2.82 -25.01
C LEU A 116 6.82 -4.15 -25.78
N GLY A 117 5.71 -4.51 -26.43
CA GLY A 117 5.58 -5.75 -27.20
C GLY A 117 5.62 -7.03 -26.35
N ILE A 118 5.41 -6.91 -25.03
CA ILE A 118 5.39 -8.03 -24.11
C ILE A 118 3.97 -8.55 -24.04
N LYS A 119 3.76 -9.80 -24.45
CA LYS A 119 2.49 -10.50 -24.26
C LYS A 119 2.56 -11.35 -23.00
N LEU A 120 1.60 -11.19 -22.10
CA LEU A 120 1.44 -12.01 -20.89
C LEU A 120 0.78 -13.36 -21.20
N ASP A 121 0.95 -13.85 -22.43
CA ASP A 121 0.40 -15.12 -22.88
C ASP A 121 1.35 -16.23 -22.36
N ASN A 122 1.34 -16.46 -21.03
CA ASN A 122 1.85 -17.63 -20.27
C ASN A 122 2.47 -17.25 -18.90
N ILE A 123 1.69 -16.63 -18.00
CA ILE A 123 1.93 -16.75 -16.55
C ILE A 123 0.73 -17.46 -15.93
#